data_AF-A0A1W9GCF0-F1
#
_entry.id   AF-A0A1W9GCF0-F1
#
_cell.length_a   1.000
_cell.length_b   1.000
_cell.length_c   1.000
_cell.angle_alpha   90.00
_cell.angle_beta   90.00
_cell.angle_gamma   90.00
#
_symmetry.space_group_name_H-M   'P 1'
#
loop_
_entity.id
_entity.type
_entity.pdbx_description
1 polymer ?
#
loop_
_entity_poly.entity_id
_entity_poly.type
_entity_poly.pdbx_seq_one_letter_code
_entity_poly.pdbx_strand_id
1 'polypeptide(L)' 'MEVTVEHLNVSVWTLAIAIGLTLIAREAPAQSVPDYGKAEYESNCASCHGLGGKGDGPLSEA' A
#
# COMPACT_ATOMS: atom_id res chain seq x y z
N MET A 1 50.21 -17.22 5.04
CA MET A 1 49.14 -17.61 4.09
C MET A 1 47.77 -17.65 4.79
N GLU A 2 47.56 -16.87 5.85
CA GLU A 2 46.28 -16.82 6.59
C GLU A 2 45.47 -15.56 6.26
N VAL A 3 46.15 -14.44 6.04
CA VAL A 3 45.52 -13.12 5.77
C VAL A 3 44.63 -13.15 4.51
N THR A 4 44.96 -13.93 3.47
CA THR A 4 44.16 -14.00 2.24
C THR A 4 42.82 -14.72 2.42
N VAL A 5 42.70 -15.63 3.39
CA VAL A 5 41.50 -16.44 3.63
C VAL A 5 40.45 -15.66 4.43
N GLU A 6 40.89 -14.83 5.38
CA GLU A 6 40.02 -13.96 6.17
C GLU A 6 39.32 -12.91 5.29
N HIS A 7 40.06 -12.30 4.36
CA HIS A 7 39.51 -11.31 3.43
C HIS A 7 38.51 -11.94 2.44
N LEU A 8 38.73 -13.19 2.03
CA LEU A 8 37.82 -13.93 1.16
C LEU A 8 36.51 -14.27 1.89
N ASN A 9 36.58 -14.67 3.16
CA ASN A 9 35.41 -15.00 3.97
C ASN A 9 34.54 -13.75 4.22
N VAL A 10 35.14 -12.62 4.61
CA VAL A 10 34.41 -11.33 4.80
C VAL A 10 33.70 -10.89 3.52
N SER A 11 34.35 -11.04 2.37
CA SER A 11 33.76 -10.67 1.08
C SER A 11 32.55 -11.52 0.71
N VAL A 12 32.60 -12.84 0.97
CA VAL A 12 31.48 -13.76 0.72
C VAL A 12 30.29 -13.45 1.61
N TRP A 13 30.52 -13.20 2.91
CA TRP A 13 29.46 -12.84 3.83
C TRP A 13 28.82 -11.49 3.49
N THR A 14 29.61 -10.52 3.08
CA THR A 14 29.11 -9.20 2.65
C THR A 14 28.19 -9.33 1.43
N LEU A 15 28.58 -10.14 0.43
CA LEU A 15 27.77 -10.40 -0.76
C LEU A 15 26.49 -11.18 -0.42
N ALA A 16 26.58 -12.21 0.43
CA ALA A 16 25.42 -13.00 0.83
C ALA A 16 24.37 -12.16 1.58
N ILE A 17 24.81 -11.25 2.46
CA ILE A 17 23.93 -10.34 3.20
C ILE A 17 23.28 -9.33 2.24
N ALA A 18 24.06 -8.74 1.32
CA ALA A 18 23.53 -7.80 0.34
C ALA A 18 22.45 -8.45 -0.55
N ILE A 19 22.69 -9.66 -1.04
CA ILE A 19 21.72 -10.43 -1.83
C ILE A 19 20.50 -10.78 -0.97
N GLY A 20 20.72 -11.29 0.25
CA GLY A 20 19.64 -11.60 1.19
C GLY A 20 18.70 -10.42 1.40
N LEU A 21 19.24 -9.23 1.69
CA LEU A 21 18.47 -8.00 1.88
C LEU A 21 17.63 -7.61 0.66
N THR A 22 18.13 -7.82 -0.56
CA THR A 22 17.36 -7.52 -1.78
C THR A 22 16.19 -8.47 -2.02
N LEU A 23 16.27 -9.71 -1.52
CA LEU A 23 15.24 -10.73 -1.76
C LEU A 23 14.03 -10.61 -0.82
N ILE A 24 14.20 -10.03 0.36
CA ILE A 24 13.13 -9.87 1.38
C ILE A 24 12.21 -8.66 1.12
N ALA A 25 12.55 -7.80 0.17
CA ALA A 25 11.89 -6.51 -0.02
C ALA A 25 10.66 -6.52 -0.95
N ARG A 26 10.21 -7.68 -1.46
CA ARG A 26 9.32 -7.74 -2.64
C ARG A 26 7.85 -8.05 -2.37
N GLU A 27 7.36 -7.92 -1.15
CA GLU A 27 5.95 -8.20 -0.84
C GLU A 27 5.27 -6.97 -0.24
N ALA A 28 4.86 -6.04 -1.09
CA ALA A 28 3.89 -5.03 -0.70
C ALA A 28 2.50 -5.69 -0.73
N PRO A 29 1.77 -5.79 0.40
CA PRO A 29 0.41 -6.29 0.36
C PRO A 29 -0.43 -5.35 -0.51
N ALA A 30 -1.23 -5.91 -1.41
CA ALA A 30 -2.27 -5.15 -2.10
C ALA A 30 -3.31 -4.72 -1.05
N GLN A 31 -3.09 -3.58 -0.41
CA GLN A 31 -4.04 -2.98 0.52
C GLN A 31 -5.18 -2.43 -0.32
N SER A 32 -6.38 -3.01 -0.17
CA SER A 32 -7.59 -2.38 -0.69
C SER A 32 -7.83 -1.11 0.13
N VAL A 33 -7.45 0.04 -0.42
CA VAL A 33 -7.74 1.34 0.20
C VAL A 33 -9.27 1.49 0.24
N PRO A 34 -9.89 1.69 1.41
CA PRO A 34 -11.31 1.98 1.48
C PRO A 34 -11.63 3.25 0.70
N ASP A 35 -12.74 3.24 -0.05
CA ASP A 35 -13.22 4.44 -0.73
C ASP A 35 -13.94 5.34 0.28
N TYR A 36 -13.16 6.13 1.02
CA TYR A 36 -13.68 7.10 1.98
C TYR A 36 -14.53 8.18 1.32
N GLY A 37 -14.27 8.51 0.05
CA GLY A 37 -15.04 9.50 -0.69
C GLY A 37 -16.48 9.01 -0.89
N LYS A 38 -16.64 7.76 -1.33
CA LYS A 38 -17.96 7.13 -1.45
C LYS A 38 -18.70 7.09 -0.11
N ALA A 39 -18.03 6.68 0.96
CA ALA A 39 -18.64 6.60 2.29
C ALA A 39 -19.12 7.97 2.81
N GLU A 40 -18.30 9.00 2.65
CA GLU A 40 -18.64 10.37 3.05
C GLU A 40 -19.82 10.92 2.24
N TYR A 41 -19.80 10.68 0.93
CA TYR A 41 -20.86 11.11 0.03
C TYR A 41 -22.21 10.46 0.35
N GLU A 42 -22.22 9.14 0.56
CA GLU A 42 -23.42 8.39 0.94
C GLU A 42 -23.99 8.87 2.27
N SER A 43 -23.12 9.22 3.23
CA SER A 43 -23.53 9.62 4.58
C SER A 43 -24.05 11.05 4.67
N ASN A 44 -23.52 11.98 3.86
CA ASN A 44 -23.76 13.41 4.04
C ASN A 44 -24.45 14.08 2.84
N CYS A 45 -24.31 13.52 1.64
CA CYS A 45 -24.73 14.20 0.40
C CYS A 45 -25.89 13.50 -0.30
N ALA A 46 -25.93 12.16 -0.25
CA ALA A 46 -26.89 11.37 -1.01
C ALA A 46 -28.35 11.57 -0.56
N SER A 47 -28.59 12.08 0.65
CA SER A 47 -29.94 12.43 1.12
C SER A 47 -30.63 13.50 0.26
N CYS A 48 -29.87 14.46 -0.27
CA CYS A 48 -30.39 15.52 -1.16
C CYS A 48 -29.99 15.29 -2.62
N HIS A 49 -28.77 14.81 -2.87
CA HIS A 49 -28.24 14.67 -4.23
C HIS A 49 -28.47 13.30 -4.87
N GLY A 50 -28.98 12.32 -4.12
CA GLY A 50 -29.14 10.93 -4.56
C GLY A 50 -27.80 10.19 -4.67
N LEU A 51 -27.82 8.85 -4.73
CA LEU A 51 -26.59 8.05 -4.83
C LEU A 51 -25.79 8.31 -6.12
N GLY A 52 -26.47 8.79 -7.17
CA GLY A 52 -25.85 9.15 -8.45
C GLY A 52 -25.46 10.62 -8.58
N GLY A 53 -25.72 11.46 -7.58
CA GLY A 53 -25.43 12.89 -7.61
C GLY A 53 -26.25 13.71 -8.58
N LYS A 54 -27.47 13.27 -8.89
CA LYS A 54 -28.36 13.91 -9.86
C LYS A 54 -29.35 14.90 -9.22
N GLY A 55 -29.34 15.04 -7.90
CA GLY A 55 -30.34 15.86 -7.21
C GLY A 55 -31.66 15.13 -7.01
N ASP A 56 -31.64 13.80 -6.99
CA ASP A 56 -32.79 12.91 -6.86
C ASP A 56 -32.77 12.15 -5.52
N GLY A 57 -32.28 12.81 -4.46
CA GLY A 57 -32.22 12.23 -3.12
C GLY A 57 -33.59 12.20 -2.44
N PRO A 58 -33.80 11.36 -1.41
CA PRO A 58 -35.09 11.30 -0.70
C PRO A 58 -35.61 12.64 -0.15
N LEU A 59 -34.74 13.64 0.00
CA LEU A 59 -35.06 14.98 0.47
C LEU A 59 -35.10 16.05 -0.63
N SER A 60 -34.96 15.71 -1.92
CA SER A 60 -34.89 16.72 -3.00
C SER A 60 -36.18 17.52 -3.20
N GLU A 61 -37.33 17.00 -2.74
CA GLU A 61 -38.63 17.68 -2.82
C GLU A 61 -39.23 18.06 -1.44
N ALA A 62 -38.47 17.90 -0.35
CA ALA A 62 -38.94 18.18 1.01
C ALA A 62 -39.04 19.68 1.34
#